data_AF-A0A966XWC1-F1
#
_entry.id   AF-A0A966XWC1-F1
#
_cell.length_a   1.000
_cell.length_b   1.000
_cell.length_c   1.000
_cell.angle_alpha   90.00
_cell.angle_beta   90.00
_cell.angle_gamma   90.00
#
_symmetry.space_group_name_H-M   'P 1'
#
loop_
_entity.id
_entity.type
_entity.pdbx_description
1 polymer ?
#
loop_
_entity_poly.entity_id
_entity_poly.type
_entity_poly.pdbx_seq_one_letter_code
_entity_poly.pdbx_strand_id
1 'polypeptide(L)' 'MLTDLSLPAIEASNLYRGRADCENRIKELKADFGLDSFVLRDFWTPEAALGVSMLAYNLMSVLRHTVMR' A
#
# COMPACT_ATOMS: atom_id res chain seq x y z
N MET A 1 -10.88 2.83 -18.48
CA MET A 1 -10.10 3.83 -17.72
C MET A 1 -10.48 5.19 -18.23
N LEU A 2 -10.95 6.09 -17.36
CA LEU A 2 -11.19 7.48 -17.69
C LEU A 2 -10.02 8.28 -17.10
N THR A 3 -9.43 9.16 -17.88
CA THR A 3 -8.29 9.98 -17.46
C THR A 3 -8.34 11.33 -18.19
N ASP A 4 -7.89 12.37 -17.51
CA ASP A 4 -7.67 13.72 -18.00
C ASP A 4 -6.24 13.94 -18.52
N LEU A 5 -5.39 12.91 -18.48
CA LEU A 5 -4.02 12.96 -18.97
C LEU A 5 -3.98 13.10 -20.49
N SER A 6 -3.18 14.04 -20.99
CA SER A 6 -2.93 14.25 -22.43
C SER A 6 -1.97 13.22 -23.05
N LEU A 7 -1.82 12.05 -22.44
CA LEU A 7 -0.93 10.99 -22.89
C LEU A 7 -1.59 10.14 -23.98
N PRO A 8 -0.81 9.55 -24.90
CA PRO A 8 -1.32 8.52 -25.81
C PRO A 8 -1.98 7.37 -25.04
N ALA A 9 -3.05 6.78 -25.62
CA ALA A 9 -3.84 5.75 -24.95
C ALA A 9 -3.02 4.55 -24.45
N ILE A 10 -2.00 4.13 -25.20
CA ILE A 10 -1.10 3.03 -24.80
C ILE A 10 -0.25 3.41 -23.59
N GLU A 11 0.26 4.64 -23.52
CA GLU A 11 1.05 5.10 -22.38
C GLU A 11 0.20 5.24 -21.12
N ALA A 12 -1.01 5.79 -21.24
CA ALA A 12 -1.96 5.85 -20.14
C ALA A 12 -2.30 4.44 -19.61
N SER A 13 -2.50 3.47 -20.51
CA SER A 13 -2.74 2.08 -20.13
C SER A 13 -1.54 1.43 -19.45
N ASN A 14 -0.32 1.66 -19.98
CA ASN A 14 0.91 1.15 -19.38
C ASN A 14 1.19 1.74 -18.00
N LEU A 15 0.92 3.04 -17.80
CA LEU A 15 1.00 3.67 -16.50
C LEU A 15 0.02 3.03 -15.50
N TYR A 16 -1.21 2.79 -15.93
CA TYR A 16 -2.24 2.19 -15.07
C TYR A 16 -1.95 0.73 -14.70
N ARG A 17 -1.18 -0.01 -15.51
CA ARG A 17 -0.78 -1.39 -15.21
C ARG A 17 -0.01 -1.52 -13.89
N GLY A 18 0.71 -0.47 -13.46
CA GLY A 18 1.40 -0.44 -12.15
C GLY A 18 0.46 -0.49 -10.94
N ARG A 19 -0.86 -0.34 -11.12
CA ARG A 19 -1.84 -0.44 -10.03
C ARG A 19 -1.84 -1.82 -9.36
N ALA A 20 -1.47 -2.87 -10.10
CA ALA A 20 -1.37 -4.22 -9.54
C ALA A 20 -0.35 -4.30 -8.38
N ASP A 21 0.72 -3.50 -8.44
CA ASP A 21 1.74 -3.46 -7.39
C ASP A 21 1.18 -2.86 -6.09
N CYS A 22 0.31 -1.85 -6.19
CA CYS A 22 -0.40 -1.30 -5.04
C CYS A 22 -1.28 -2.34 -4.35
N GLU A 23 -2.01 -3.16 -5.12
CA GLU A 23 -2.81 -4.25 -4.57
C GLU A 23 -1.95 -5.31 -3.88
N ASN A 24 -0.78 -5.64 -4.45
CA ASN A 24 0.17 -6.54 -3.81
C ASN A 24 0.70 -5.97 -2.50
N ARG A 25 1.03 -4.67 -2.45
CA ARG A 25 1.44 -3.96 -1.23
C ARG A 25 0.40 -4.04 -0.11
N ILE A 26 -0.88 -3.88 -0.46
CA ILE A 26 -1.99 -3.99 0.50
C ILE A 26 -2.13 -5.43 1.02
N LYS A 27 -1.95 -6.44 0.15
CA LYS A 27 -1.97 -7.85 0.55
C LYS A 27 -0.81 -8.20 1.48
N GLU A 28 0.40 -7.73 1.17
CA GLU A 28 1.58 -7.87 2.04
C GLU A 28 1.34 -7.22 3.40
N LEU A 29 0.87 -5.97 3.43
CA LEU A 29 0.54 -5.29 4.68
C LEU A 29 -0.48 -6.07 5.51
N LYS A 30 -1.51 -6.62 4.86
CA LYS A 30 -2.54 -7.43 5.54
C LYS A 30 -1.96 -8.73 6.12
N ALA A 31 -1.11 -9.42 5.37
CA ALA A 31 -0.53 -10.69 5.80
C ALA A 31 0.57 -10.51 6.85
N ASP A 32 1.49 -9.57 6.65
CA ASP A 32 2.71 -9.41 7.45
C ASP A 32 2.48 -8.59 8.73
N PHE A 33 1.60 -7.59 8.68
CA PHE A 33 1.31 -6.68 9.81
C PHE A 33 -0.03 -6.99 10.47
N GLY A 34 -0.69 -8.09 10.09
CA GLY A 34 -1.85 -8.61 10.80
C GLY A 34 -3.08 -7.71 10.79
N LEU A 35 -3.32 -6.99 9.69
CA LEU A 35 -4.48 -6.07 9.57
C LEU A 35 -5.83 -6.75 9.86
N ASP A 36 -5.96 -8.05 9.60
CA ASP A 36 -7.17 -8.84 9.86
C ASP A 36 -7.37 -9.18 11.35
N SER A 37 -6.37 -8.96 12.20
CA SER A 37 -6.35 -9.41 13.60
C SER A 37 -6.79 -8.33 14.59
N PHE A 38 -6.98 -7.09 14.14
CA PHE A 38 -7.33 -5.97 15.02
C PHE A 38 -8.81 -6.02 15.43
N VAL A 39 -9.13 -6.80 16.47
CA VAL A 39 -10.44 -6.78 17.13
C VAL A 39 -10.40 -5.76 18.26
N LEU A 40 -10.37 -4.47 17.90
CA LEU A 40 -10.31 -3.38 18.86
C LEU A 40 -11.72 -2.83 19.10
N ARG A 41 -12.05 -2.54 20.37
CA ARG A 41 -13.42 -2.26 20.81
C ARG A 41 -13.92 -0.85 20.49
N ASP A 42 -13.02 0.10 20.28
CA ASP A 42 -13.33 1.51 20.03
C ASP A 42 -12.96 1.91 18.61
N PHE A 43 -13.68 2.84 17.97
CA PHE A 43 -13.48 3.23 16.58
C PHE A 43 -12.07 3.79 16.27
N TRP A 44 -11.51 4.56 17.21
CA TRP A 44 -10.21 5.23 17.02
C TRP A 44 -9.02 4.29 17.15
N THR A 45 -9.18 3.17 17.86
CA THR A 45 -8.08 2.25 18.12
C THR A 45 -7.66 1.47 16.87
N PRO A 46 -8.57 0.90 16.04
CA PRO A 46 -8.26 0.40 14.71
C PRO A 46 -7.62 1.45 13.82
N GLU A 47 -8.13 2.69 13.80
CA GLU A 47 -7.56 3.74 12.95
C GLU A 47 -6.10 4.03 13.32
N ALA A 48 -5.82 4.19 14.61
CA ALA A 48 -4.44 4.37 15.10
C ALA A 48 -3.57 3.13 14.80
N ALA A 49 -4.09 1.91 15.00
CA ALA A 49 -3.36 0.68 14.72
C ALA A 49 -3.05 0.51 13.23
N LEU A 50 -4.01 0.80 12.35
CA LEU A 50 -3.82 0.80 10.90
C LEU A 50 -2.79 1.86 10.49
N GLY A 51 -2.88 3.06 11.04
CA GLY A 51 -1.93 4.16 10.81
C GLY A 51 -0.49 3.80 11.16
N VAL A 52 -0.29 3.23 12.36
CA VAL A 52 1.04 2.77 12.82
C VAL A 52 1.55 1.60 11.98
N SER A 53 0.67 0.66 11.59
CA SER A 53 1.03 -0.47 10.74
C SER A 53 1.50 -0.03 9.35
N MET A 54 0.79 0.93 8.72
CA MET A 54 1.20 1.53 7.45
C MET A 54 2.54 2.27 7.56
N LEU A 55 2.76 3.02 8.65
CA LEU A 55 4.03 3.70 8.90
C LEU A 55 5.19 2.69 9.02
N ALA A 56 5.02 1.64 9.81
CA ALA A 56 6.02 0.61 10.01
C ALA A 56 6.34 -0.14 8.70
N TYR A 57 5.32 -0.46 7.89
CA TYR A 57 5.50 -1.07 6.59
C TYR A 57 6.32 -0.19 5.64
N ASN A 58 6.01 1.11 5.56
CA ASN A 58 6.75 2.05 4.73
C ASN A 58 8.21 2.19 5.18
N LEU A 59 8.45 2.26 6.50
CA LEU A 59 9.80 2.30 7.05
C LEU A 59 10.60 1.05 6.71
N MET A 60 10.00 -0.13 6.86
CA MET A 60 10.62 -1.40 6.47
C MET A 60 10.87 -1.47 4.97
N SER A 61 9.96 -0.97 4.14
CA SER A 61 10.15 -0.90 2.69
C SER A 61 11.38 -0.05 2.34
N VAL A 62 11.51 1.13 2.93
CA VAL A 62 12.68 2.00 2.73
C VAL A 62 13.96 1.34 3.24
N LEU A 63 13.94 0.75 4.43
CA LEU A 63 15.08 0.05 5.01
C LEU A 63 15.56 -1.10 4.11
N ARG A 64 14.63 -1.90 3.56
CA ARG A 64 14.97 -2.96 2.60
C ARG A 64 15.64 -2.38 1.35
N HIS A 65 15.13 -1.28 0.82
CA HIS A 65 15.71 -0.62 -0.35
C HIS A 65 17.08 0.04 -0.10
N THR A 66 17.39 0.42 1.14
CA THR A 66 18.67 1.06 1.49
C THR A 66 19.72 0.07 1.94
N VAL A 67 19.33 -1.01 2.64
CA VAL A 67 20.25 -2.02 3.21
C VAL A 67 20.53 -3.17 2.25
N MET A 68 19.55 -3.58 1.42
CA MET A 68 19.73 -4.66 0.43
C MET A 68 20.07 -4.12 -0.97
N ARG A 69 20.69 -2.95 -1.01
CA ARG A 69 21.33 -2.39 -2.20
C ARG A 69 22.80 -2.78 -2.23
#